data_AF-A0A4Y2TGN0-F1
#
_entry.id   AF-A0A4Y2TGN0-F1
#
_cell.length_a   1.000
_cell.length_b   1.000
_cell.length_c   1.000
_cell.angle_alpha   90.00
_cell.angle_beta   90.00
_cell.angle_gamma   90.00
#
_symmetry.space_group_name_H-M   'P 1'
#
loop_
_entity.id
_entity.type
_entity.pdbx_description
1 polymer ?
#
loop_
_entity_poly.entity_id
_entity_poly.type
_entity_poly.pdbx_seq_one_letter_code
_entity_poly.pdbx_strand_id
1 'polypeptide(L)'
;MKKHVSAFVKKPFFKENVVFHPERKCKTSHPREVNQPRSNDFDKSVSSRPERKSSIRCYGCGYPGFIQSKCPKCTKPKEELKTVVQSIKLYAAESPDSPSSSICLTVCGRDAAFCAETGASNSIAGEEFFKLLRDHKFRFYKRDITMVLADGKERNVEALTTTVNLNVEGKIVRVKFIALPEAKGNRTLLGTDFL
;
A
#
# COMPACT_ATOMS: atom_id res chain seq x y z
N MET A 1 12.65 63.78 -8.02
CA MET A 1 11.67 63.09 -8.89
C MET A 1 11.75 61.57 -8.71
N LYS A 2 10.59 60.98 -8.36
CA LYS A 2 10.05 59.63 -8.63
C LYS A 2 10.98 58.39 -8.56
N LYS A 3 10.81 57.63 -7.47
CA LYS A 3 11.13 56.20 -7.34
C LYS A 3 10.20 55.40 -8.24
N HIS A 4 10.73 54.47 -9.05
CA HIS A 4 9.93 53.48 -9.77
C HIS A 4 9.98 52.14 -9.03
N VAL A 5 8.88 51.84 -8.36
CA VAL A 5 8.51 50.50 -7.88
C VAL A 5 7.83 49.80 -9.06
N SER A 6 8.34 48.65 -9.51
CA SER A 6 7.59 47.81 -10.47
C SER A 6 6.83 46.74 -9.71
N ALA A 7 5.55 46.64 -10.05
CA ALA A 7 4.52 45.97 -9.29
C ALA A 7 4.58 44.45 -9.44
N PHE A 8 4.47 43.76 -8.30
CA PHE A 8 4.13 42.35 -8.23
C PHE A 8 2.71 42.14 -8.79
N VAL A 9 2.62 41.51 -9.96
CA VAL A 9 1.35 41.00 -10.49
C VAL A 9 0.95 39.79 -9.65
N LYS A 10 0.05 40.00 -8.69
CA LYS A 10 -0.64 38.92 -7.95
C LYS A 10 -1.53 38.15 -8.94
N LYS A 11 -1.20 36.89 -9.22
CA LYS A 11 -2.14 35.94 -9.84
C LYS A 11 -2.95 35.22 -8.74
N PRO A 12 -4.23 34.90 -9.00
CA PRO A 12 -5.18 34.58 -7.95
C PRO A 12 -4.87 33.22 -7.30
N PHE A 13 -4.92 33.26 -5.97
CA PHE A 13 -4.90 32.12 -5.06
C PHE A 13 -6.20 31.34 -5.25
N PHE A 14 -6.16 30.23 -5.99
CA PHE A 14 -7.30 29.34 -6.14
C PHE A 14 -7.40 28.50 -4.85
N LYS A 15 -8.27 28.90 -3.92
CA LYS A 15 -8.73 28.04 -2.82
C LYS A 15 -9.70 27.04 -3.42
N GLU A 16 -9.26 25.81 -3.59
CA GLU A 16 -10.18 24.72 -3.83
C GLU A 16 -10.78 24.31 -2.47
N ASN A 17 -12.01 24.75 -2.23
CA ASN A 17 -12.79 24.39 -1.05
C ASN A 17 -13.27 22.95 -1.22
N VAL A 18 -12.54 21.98 -0.66
CA VAL A 18 -13.05 20.62 -0.52
C VAL A 18 -13.95 20.57 0.71
N VAL A 19 -15.26 20.58 0.45
CA VAL A 19 -16.29 20.36 1.46
C VAL A 19 -16.22 18.91 1.92
N PHE A 20 -15.78 18.68 3.16
CA PHE A 20 -15.92 17.39 3.83
C PHE A 20 -17.39 17.17 4.20
N HIS A 21 -18.01 16.12 3.64
CA HIS A 21 -19.27 15.62 4.16
C HIS A 21 -19.02 14.78 5.42
N PRO A 22 -19.80 14.99 6.50
CA PRO A 22 -19.67 14.21 7.72
C PRO A 22 -20.11 12.74 7.50
N GLU A 23 -19.46 11.89 8.30
CA GLU A 23 -19.41 10.44 8.30
C GLU A 23 -20.75 9.71 8.07
N ARG A 24 -20.72 8.69 7.20
CA ARG A 24 -21.76 7.66 7.14
C ARG A 24 -21.47 6.63 8.24
N LYS A 25 -22.19 6.77 9.35
CA LYS A 25 -22.23 5.84 10.48
C LYS A 25 -22.56 4.41 10.01
N CYS A 26 -21.70 3.46 10.33
CA CYS A 26 -21.98 2.03 10.19
C CYS A 26 -23.09 1.65 11.18
N LYS A 27 -24.18 1.06 10.69
CA LYS A 27 -25.34 0.68 11.49
C LYS A 27 -25.02 -0.59 12.28
N THR A 28 -24.78 -0.47 13.58
CA THR A 28 -24.82 -1.60 14.51
C THR A 28 -26.28 -1.89 14.84
N SER A 29 -26.78 -3.06 14.46
CA SER A 29 -28.15 -3.50 14.72
C SER A 29 -28.30 -4.06 16.15
N HIS A 30 -29.09 -3.31 16.92
CA HIS A 30 -30.03 -3.66 17.99
C HIS A 30 -29.60 -4.01 19.43
N PRO A 31 -30.38 -3.52 20.42
CA PRO A 31 -30.08 -3.61 21.85
C PRO A 31 -30.82 -4.80 22.50
N ARG A 32 -30.23 -5.36 23.55
CA ARG A 32 -30.96 -6.20 24.50
C ARG A 32 -30.83 -5.59 25.88
N GLU A 33 -31.93 -4.97 26.30
CA GLU A 33 -32.24 -4.68 27.69
C GLU A 33 -32.48 -6.02 28.42
N VAL A 34 -32.01 -6.15 29.67
CA VAL A 34 -32.76 -6.75 30.80
C VAL A 34 -31.87 -6.76 32.06
N ASN A 35 -32.50 -6.33 33.14
CA ASN A 35 -32.02 -6.19 34.52
C ASN A 35 -31.41 -7.46 35.17
N GLN A 36 -30.53 -7.24 36.15
CA GLN A 36 -30.03 -8.19 37.18
C GLN A 36 -31.18 -8.75 38.08
N PRO A 37 -30.99 -9.71 39.05
CA PRO A 37 -29.76 -10.24 39.68
C PRO A 37 -29.71 -11.75 40.07
N ARG A 38 -28.55 -12.16 40.64
CA ARG A 38 -28.28 -13.16 41.73
C ARG A 38 -27.96 -14.66 41.46
N SER A 39 -26.83 -15.03 42.11
CA SER A 39 -26.46 -16.24 42.89
C SER A 39 -26.17 -17.62 42.25
N ASN A 40 -24.92 -18.04 42.53
CA ASN A 40 -24.38 -19.33 43.01
C ASN A 40 -24.60 -20.68 42.30
N ASP A 41 -23.48 -21.42 42.33
CA ASP A 41 -23.29 -22.87 42.47
C ASP A 41 -22.81 -23.70 41.26
N PHE A 42 -21.75 -24.45 41.58
CA PHE A 42 -21.14 -25.58 40.89
C PHE A 42 -22.18 -26.52 40.26
N ASP A 43 -21.93 -27.00 39.03
CA ASP A 43 -21.65 -28.44 38.88
C ASP A 43 -21.06 -28.85 37.52
N LYS A 44 -20.34 -29.95 37.62
CA LYS A 44 -19.52 -30.67 36.65
C LYS A 44 -20.41 -31.38 35.61
N SER A 45 -20.19 -31.17 34.31
CA SER A 45 -20.58 -32.17 33.31
C SER A 45 -19.69 -32.15 32.06
N VAL A 46 -19.03 -33.28 31.84
CA VAL A 46 -18.30 -33.63 30.62
C VAL A 46 -19.34 -33.75 29.49
N SER A 47 -19.22 -32.93 28.45
CA SER A 47 -19.91 -33.17 27.19
C SER A 47 -18.90 -33.27 26.05
N SER A 48 -18.78 -34.47 25.49
CA SER A 48 -18.06 -34.79 24.27
C SER A 48 -18.69 -34.05 23.10
N ARG A 49 -18.00 -33.02 22.58
CA ARG A 49 -18.40 -32.36 21.33
C ARG A 49 -18.15 -33.31 20.15
N PRO A 50 -19.11 -33.49 19.22
CA PRO A 50 -18.86 -34.22 17.99
C PRO A 50 -17.87 -33.43 17.13
N GLU A 51 -16.75 -34.06 16.77
CA GLU A 51 -15.82 -33.53 15.77
C GLU A 51 -16.57 -33.21 14.49
N ARG A 52 -16.67 -31.93 14.15
CA ARG A 52 -17.11 -31.51 12.81
C ARG A 52 -16.03 -31.92 11.83
N LYS A 53 -16.12 -33.13 11.29
CA LYS A 53 -15.33 -33.55 10.12
C LYS A 53 -15.76 -32.66 8.96
N SER A 54 -15.05 -31.55 8.74
CA SER A 54 -15.29 -30.72 7.57
C SER A 54 -14.98 -31.56 6.33
N SER A 55 -16.00 -31.76 5.50
CA SER A 55 -15.93 -32.54 4.26
C SER A 55 -15.24 -31.75 3.15
N ILE A 56 -14.10 -31.14 3.46
CA ILE A 56 -13.40 -30.28 2.51
C ILE A 56 -12.99 -31.10 1.29
N ARG A 57 -13.26 -30.56 0.10
CA ARG A 57 -12.93 -31.17 -1.19
C ARG A 57 -12.17 -30.15 -2.02
N CYS A 58 -11.26 -30.64 -2.84
CA CYS A 58 -10.46 -29.81 -3.73
C CYS A 58 -11.38 -29.09 -4.71
N TYR A 59 -11.31 -27.75 -4.75
CA TYR A 59 -12.10 -26.94 -5.67
C TYR A 59 -11.81 -27.24 -7.15
N GLY A 60 -10.62 -27.76 -7.47
CA GLY A 60 -10.23 -28.09 -8.85
C GLY A 60 -10.69 -29.47 -9.33
N CYS A 61 -10.58 -30.51 -8.49
CA CYS A 61 -10.83 -31.91 -8.92
C CYS A 61 -11.73 -32.72 -7.98
N GLY A 62 -12.28 -32.11 -6.92
CA GLY A 62 -13.18 -32.76 -5.97
C GLY A 62 -12.51 -33.73 -4.98
N TYR A 63 -11.18 -33.86 -5.01
CA TYR A 63 -10.44 -34.78 -4.14
C TYR A 63 -10.66 -34.46 -2.65
N PRO A 64 -11.08 -35.44 -1.82
CA PRO A 64 -11.48 -35.19 -0.44
C PRO A 64 -10.26 -34.91 0.46
N GLY A 65 -10.43 -34.02 1.43
CA GLY A 65 -9.43 -33.69 2.44
C GLY A 65 -8.40 -32.62 2.03
N PHE A 66 -8.44 -32.11 0.80
CA PHE A 66 -7.44 -31.16 0.30
C PHE A 66 -8.08 -29.94 -0.36
N ILE A 67 -7.55 -28.75 -0.08
CA ILE A 67 -7.78 -27.57 -0.93
C ILE A 67 -6.90 -27.64 -2.18
N GLN A 68 -7.27 -26.93 -3.24
CA GLN A 68 -6.60 -27.05 -4.56
C GLN A 68 -5.09 -26.84 -4.51
N SER A 69 -4.58 -25.88 -3.71
CA SER A 69 -3.15 -25.60 -3.58
C SER A 69 -2.33 -26.74 -2.97
N LYS A 70 -2.98 -27.63 -2.21
CA LYS A 70 -2.36 -28.80 -1.56
C LYS A 70 -2.84 -30.12 -2.15
N CYS A 71 -3.61 -30.08 -3.23
CA CYS A 71 -4.23 -31.28 -3.76
C CYS A 71 -3.18 -32.11 -4.52
N PRO A 72 -2.95 -33.38 -4.16
CA PRO A 72 -1.93 -34.21 -4.82
C PRO A 72 -2.25 -34.49 -6.29
N LYS A 73 -3.51 -34.32 -6.72
CA LYS A 73 -3.91 -34.45 -8.14
C LYS A 73 -3.73 -33.16 -8.94
N CYS A 74 -3.85 -32.00 -8.31
CA CYS A 74 -3.78 -30.70 -9.00
C CYS A 74 -2.39 -30.07 -8.92
N THR A 75 -1.68 -30.28 -7.82
CA THR A 75 -0.33 -29.77 -7.62
C THR A 75 0.63 -30.70 -8.35
N LYS A 76 1.07 -30.30 -9.55
CA LYS A 76 2.24 -30.92 -10.18
C LYS A 76 3.47 -30.61 -9.33
N PRO A 77 4.44 -31.54 -9.17
CA PRO A 77 5.73 -31.18 -8.59
C PRO A 77 6.29 -30.01 -9.41
N LYS A 78 6.66 -28.92 -8.73
CA LYS A 78 7.29 -27.76 -9.37
C LYS A 78 8.60 -28.23 -9.96
N GLU A 79 8.64 -28.39 -11.27
CA GLU A 79 9.89 -28.29 -12.01
C GLU A 79 10.34 -26.83 -11.86
N GLU A 80 11.40 -26.60 -11.08
CA GLU A 80 12.06 -25.31 -10.95
C GLU A 80 12.66 -24.93 -12.30
N LEU A 81 11.84 -24.36 -13.18
CA LEU A 81 12.33 -23.61 -14.31
C LEU A 81 12.99 -22.34 -13.75
N LYS A 82 14.32 -22.40 -13.70
CA LYS A 82 15.23 -21.29 -13.47
C LYS A 82 15.07 -20.26 -14.59
N THR A 83 14.00 -19.46 -14.56
CA THR A 83 13.99 -18.21 -15.30
C THR A 83 14.63 -17.16 -14.40
N VAL A 84 15.95 -16.98 -14.55
CA VAL A 84 16.66 -15.84 -13.95
C VAL A 84 16.21 -14.58 -14.69
N VAL A 85 15.07 -14.05 -14.28
CA VAL A 85 14.74 -12.64 -14.53
C VAL A 85 15.60 -11.86 -13.54
N GLN A 86 16.56 -11.08 -14.03
CA GLN A 86 17.31 -10.13 -13.21
C GLN A 86 16.39 -8.97 -12.83
N SER A 87 15.36 -9.24 -12.01
CA SER A 87 14.60 -8.19 -11.33
C SER A 87 15.53 -7.59 -10.28
N ILE A 88 15.90 -6.31 -10.43
CA ILE A 88 16.66 -5.61 -9.41
C ILE A 88 15.72 -5.39 -8.24
N LYS A 89 15.86 -6.27 -7.24
CA LYS A 89 15.20 -6.18 -5.96
C LYS A 89 15.81 -5.01 -5.18
N LEU A 90 15.16 -3.84 -5.24
CA LEU A 90 15.61 -2.57 -4.62
C LEU A 90 15.51 -2.55 -3.07
N TYR A 91 15.61 -3.69 -2.39
CA TYR A 91 15.44 -3.75 -0.92
C TYR A 91 16.73 -3.41 -0.18
N ALA A 92 16.65 -2.48 0.76
CA ALA A 92 17.51 -2.47 1.93
C ALA A 92 16.70 -3.02 3.12
N ALA A 93 17.20 -4.11 3.71
CA ALA A 93 16.67 -4.85 4.85
C ALA A 93 15.38 -5.68 4.63
N GLU A 94 15.57 -7.00 4.58
CA GLU A 94 14.52 -8.03 4.67
C GLU A 94 14.46 -8.54 6.12
N SER A 95 13.25 -8.70 6.65
CA SER A 95 12.93 -9.87 7.47
C SER A 95 12.01 -10.78 6.64
N PRO A 96 12.19 -12.12 6.65
CA PRO A 96 11.63 -13.01 5.62
C PRO A 96 10.12 -13.27 5.73
N ASP A 97 9.45 -12.77 6.78
CA ASP A 97 8.16 -13.31 7.23
C ASP A 97 6.94 -12.40 7.00
N SER A 98 7.08 -11.30 6.26
CA SER A 98 5.92 -10.46 5.89
C SER A 98 5.61 -10.57 4.39
N PRO A 99 4.38 -10.97 3.99
CA PRO A 99 3.98 -10.88 2.59
C PRO A 99 3.90 -9.40 2.25
N SER A 100 4.96 -8.85 1.65
CA SER A 100 4.90 -7.49 1.14
C SER A 100 3.89 -7.45 -0.02
N SER A 101 2.86 -6.62 0.11
CA SER A 101 1.94 -6.27 -0.98
C SER A 101 2.72 -5.50 -2.04
N SER A 102 3.52 -6.23 -2.81
CA SER A 102 4.45 -5.68 -3.79
C SER A 102 3.86 -5.81 -5.20
N ILE A 103 3.87 -4.70 -5.92
CA ILE A 103 3.51 -4.62 -7.33
C ILE A 103 4.80 -4.44 -8.11
N CYS A 104 5.09 -5.34 -9.03
CA CYS A 104 6.24 -5.22 -9.93
C CYS A 104 5.81 -4.47 -11.20
N LEU A 105 6.42 -3.32 -11.46
CA LEU A 105 6.16 -2.52 -12.65
C LEU A 105 7.48 -2.21 -13.36
N THR A 106 7.43 -2.11 -14.68
CA THR A 106 8.58 -1.70 -15.48
C THR A 106 8.65 -0.18 -15.54
N VAL A 107 9.78 0.38 -15.11
CA VAL A 107 10.11 1.81 -15.18
C VAL A 107 11.46 1.97 -15.85
N CYS A 108 11.55 2.83 -16.88
CA CYS A 108 12.79 3.06 -17.63
C CYS A 108 13.42 1.77 -18.20
N GLY A 109 12.59 0.78 -18.55
CA GLY A 109 13.06 -0.52 -19.04
C GLY A 109 13.62 -1.46 -17.97
N ARG A 110 13.44 -1.14 -16.68
CA ARG A 110 13.83 -2.00 -15.55
C ARG A 110 12.61 -2.35 -14.72
N ASP A 111 12.52 -3.60 -14.30
CA ASP A 111 11.48 -4.02 -13.35
C ASP A 111 11.84 -3.51 -11.96
N ALA A 112 10.89 -2.83 -11.33
CA ALA A 112 10.99 -2.30 -9.99
C ALA A 112 9.81 -2.80 -9.15
N ALA A 113 10.10 -3.17 -7.91
CA ALA A 113 9.09 -3.56 -6.94
C ALA A 113 8.63 -2.34 -6.14
N PHE A 114 7.32 -2.17 -6.04
CA PHE A 114 6.67 -1.08 -5.33
C PHE A 114 5.77 -1.65 -4.24
N CYS A 115 5.76 -1.07 -3.05
CA CYS A 115 4.80 -1.45 -2.01
C CYS A 115 3.46 -0.74 -2.27
N ALA A 116 2.38 -1.51 -2.42
CA ALA A 116 1.02 -0.99 -2.41
C ALA A 116 0.68 -0.53 -0.99
N GLU A 117 0.49 0.78 -0.81
CA GLU A 117 0.28 1.40 0.49
C GLU A 117 -1.03 2.20 0.48
N THR A 118 -2.12 1.55 0.91
CA THR A 118 -3.45 2.18 0.98
C THR A 118 -3.52 3.29 2.04
N GLY A 119 -2.58 3.33 2.99
CA GLY A 119 -2.47 4.40 3.98
C GLY A 119 -1.80 5.68 3.46
N ALA A 120 -1.23 5.66 2.26
CA ALA A 120 -0.57 6.82 1.66
C ALA A 120 -1.48 7.47 0.61
N SER A 121 -1.71 8.78 0.73
CA SER A 121 -2.45 9.55 -0.27
C SER A 121 -1.65 9.82 -1.55
N ASN A 122 -0.32 9.76 -1.45
CA ASN A 122 0.59 10.03 -2.55
C ASN A 122 1.70 8.99 -2.63
N SER A 123 2.11 8.70 -3.85
CA SER A 123 3.21 7.78 -4.11
C SER A 123 4.56 8.38 -3.66
N ILE A 124 5.34 7.61 -2.92
CA ILE A 124 6.62 8.03 -2.33
C ILE A 124 7.77 7.27 -3.00
N ALA A 125 8.76 7.99 -3.52
CA ALA A 125 9.96 7.40 -4.09
C ALA A 125 10.90 6.91 -2.96
N GLY A 126 11.19 5.62 -2.97
CA GLY A 126 12.25 5.02 -2.16
C GLY A 126 13.63 5.55 -2.56
N GLU A 127 14.63 5.43 -1.68
CA GLU A 127 15.98 5.91 -1.95
C GLU A 127 16.52 5.39 -3.29
N GLU A 128 16.42 4.08 -3.52
CA GLU A 128 16.96 3.44 -4.72
C GLU A 128 16.18 3.82 -5.99
N PHE A 129 14.86 3.99 -5.88
CA PHE A 129 14.05 4.45 -7.01
C PHE A 129 14.34 5.92 -7.34
N PHE A 130 14.55 6.76 -6.32
CA PHE A 130 14.98 8.13 -6.51
C PHE A 130 16.33 8.21 -7.23
N LYS A 131 17.31 7.38 -6.85
CA LYS A 131 18.61 7.27 -7.56
C LYS A 131 18.41 6.85 -9.02
N LEU A 132 17.61 5.80 -9.28
CA LEU A 132 17.29 5.35 -10.63
C LEU A 132 16.71 6.48 -11.50
N LEU A 133 15.74 7.24 -10.97
CA LEU A 133 15.15 8.37 -11.68
C LEU A 133 16.17 9.48 -11.97
N ARG A 134 17.09 9.75 -11.04
CA ARG A 134 18.18 10.73 -11.22
C ARG A 134 19.18 10.28 -12.29
N ASP A 135 19.53 9.01 -12.32
CA ASP A 135 20.44 8.44 -13.32
C ASP A 135 19.83 8.53 -14.72
N HIS A 136 18.52 8.28 -14.83
CA HIS A 136 17.73 8.48 -16.05
C HIS A 136 17.32 9.93 -16.32
N LYS A 137 17.93 10.91 -15.62
CA LYS A 137 17.79 12.36 -15.87
C LYS A 137 16.36 12.90 -15.72
N PHE A 138 15.54 12.30 -14.87
CA PHE A 138 14.24 12.87 -14.53
C PHE A 138 14.41 14.24 -13.87
N ARG A 139 13.54 15.17 -14.27
CA ARG A 139 13.48 16.50 -13.65
C ARG A 139 12.69 16.42 -12.35
N PHE A 140 13.27 16.98 -11.30
CA PHE A 140 12.63 17.11 -10.00
C PHE A 140 12.32 18.57 -9.71
N TYR A 141 11.20 18.80 -9.02
CA TYR A 141 10.76 20.12 -8.58
C TYR A 141 10.70 20.14 -7.07
N LYS A 142 11.44 21.08 -6.46
CA LYS A 142 11.37 21.36 -5.03
C LYS A 142 9.97 21.85 -4.67
N ARG A 143 9.44 21.32 -3.58
CA ARG A 143 8.14 21.66 -3.00
C ARG A 143 8.26 21.54 -1.48
N ASP A 144 7.78 22.53 -0.75
CA ASP A 144 7.51 22.34 0.67
C ASP A 144 6.19 21.57 0.78
N ILE A 145 6.24 20.41 1.43
CA ILE A 145 5.09 19.52 1.59
C ILE A 145 4.84 19.29 3.07
N THR A 146 3.60 19.47 3.45
CA THR A 146 3.07 19.08 4.75
C THR A 146 2.71 17.60 4.72
N MET A 147 3.36 16.79 5.55
CA MET A 147 3.13 15.35 5.65
C MET A 147 2.68 14.98 7.05
N VAL A 148 1.70 14.08 7.13
CA VAL A 148 1.28 13.44 8.39
C VAL A 148 1.66 11.97 8.29
N LEU A 149 2.46 11.49 9.24
CA LEU A 149 2.93 10.11 9.27
C LEU A 149 2.12 9.27 10.26
N ALA A 150 2.49 8.01 10.43
CA ALA A 150 1.83 7.07 11.34
C ALA A 150 1.85 7.52 12.81
N ASP A 151 2.74 8.44 13.19
CA ASP A 151 2.77 9.06 14.52
C ASP A 151 1.68 10.13 14.71
N GLY A 152 0.89 10.42 13.67
CA GLY A 152 -0.15 11.45 13.66
C GLY A 152 0.41 12.88 13.68
N LYS A 153 1.73 13.05 13.64
CA LYS A 153 2.36 14.36 13.71
C LYS A 153 2.52 14.94 12.31
N GLU A 154 2.08 16.17 12.16
CA GLU A 154 2.32 16.95 10.97
C GLU A 154 3.76 17.49 10.93
N ARG A 155 4.40 17.35 9.77
CA ARG A 155 5.76 17.84 9.51
C ARG A 155 5.78 18.55 8.16
N ASN A 156 6.38 19.73 8.12
CA ASN A 156 6.71 20.41 6.87
C ASN A 156 8.10 19.96 6.43
N VAL A 157 8.19 19.45 5.21
CA VAL A 157 9.42 18.86 4.65
C VAL A 157 9.68 19.45 3.28
N GLU A 158 10.94 19.86 3.02
CA GLU A 158 11.37 20.19 1.66
C GLU A 158 11.50 18.87 0.89
N ALA A 159 10.57 18.63 -0.04
CA ALA A 159 10.51 17.42 -0.84
C ALA A 159 10.80 17.71 -2.32
N LEU A 160 11.23 16.68 -3.03
CA LEU A 160 11.36 16.71 -4.47
C LEU A 160 10.19 15.97 -5.10
N THR A 161 9.59 16.55 -6.14
CA THR A 161 8.48 15.91 -6.86
C THR A 161 8.82 15.69 -8.32
N THR A 162 8.39 14.56 -8.87
CA THR A 162 8.52 14.26 -10.29
C THR A 162 7.33 13.42 -10.77
N THR A 163 7.06 13.42 -12.07
CA THR A 163 6.02 12.59 -12.67
C THR A 163 6.67 11.47 -13.46
N VAL A 164 6.28 10.23 -13.18
CA VAL A 164 6.83 9.02 -13.79
C VAL A 164 5.74 8.31 -14.57
N ASN A 165 6.09 7.83 -15.77
CA ASN A 165 5.24 6.96 -16.58
C ASN A 165 5.47 5.51 -16.11
N LEU A 166 4.46 4.91 -15.49
CA LEU A 166 4.46 3.49 -15.10
C LEU A 166 3.74 2.69 -16.17
N ASN A 167 4.32 1.58 -16.61
CA ASN A 167 3.65 0.65 -17.53
C ASN A 167 2.94 -0.44 -16.73
N VAL A 168 1.62 -0.48 -16.83
CA VAL A 168 0.75 -1.49 -16.22
C VAL A 168 0.05 -2.24 -17.34
N GLU A 169 0.42 -3.49 -17.59
CA GLU A 169 -0.20 -4.36 -18.60
C GLU A 169 -0.33 -3.71 -19.99
N GLY A 170 0.66 -2.92 -20.41
CA GLY A 170 0.68 -2.21 -21.69
C GLY A 170 0.02 -0.83 -21.67
N LYS A 171 -0.54 -0.40 -20.55
CA LYS A 171 -1.10 0.95 -20.36
C LYS A 171 -0.10 1.82 -19.59
N ILE A 172 0.08 3.05 -20.07
CA ILE A 172 0.93 4.04 -19.40
C ILE A 172 0.09 4.84 -18.40
N VAL A 173 0.42 4.72 -17.13
CA VAL A 173 -0.17 5.50 -16.03
C VAL A 173 0.85 6.55 -15.57
N ARG A 174 0.45 7.83 -15.54
CA ARG A 174 1.28 8.93 -15.06
C ARG A 174 1.07 9.12 -13.57
N VAL A 175 2.10 8.88 -12.78
CA VAL A 175 2.06 9.00 -11.32
C VAL A 175 3.03 10.06 -10.85
N LYS A 176 2.59 10.91 -9.93
CA LYS A 176 3.45 11.89 -9.27
C LYS A 176 4.11 11.23 -8.06
N PHE A 177 5.43 11.17 -8.06
CA PHE A 177 6.21 10.72 -6.92
C PHE A 177 6.72 11.88 -6.09
N ILE A 178 6.68 11.71 -4.77
CA ILE A 178 7.36 12.55 -3.79
C ILE A 178 8.62 11.80 -3.34
N ALA A 179 9.78 12.41 -3.51
CA ALA A 179 11.06 11.91 -3.02
C ALA A 179 11.52 12.78 -1.84
N LEU A 180 11.96 12.12 -0.77
CA LEU A 180 12.55 12.75 0.41
C LEU A 180 14.06 12.45 0.39
N PRO A 181 14.92 13.37 -0.06
CA PRO A 181 16.36 13.09 -0.25
C PRO A 181 17.09 12.68 1.02
N GLU A 182 16.59 13.12 2.18
CA GLU A 182 17.14 12.81 3.50
C GLU A 182 16.75 11.41 3.99
N ALA A 183 15.68 10.81 3.44
CA ALA A 183 15.27 9.46 3.81
C ALA A 183 16.23 8.42 3.20
N LYS A 184 16.62 7.43 4.02
CA LYS A 184 17.55 6.36 3.66
C LYS A 184 16.94 4.99 3.91
N GLY A 185 17.22 4.05 3.01
CA GLY A 185 16.74 2.66 3.10
C GLY A 185 15.21 2.53 3.02
N ASN A 186 14.47 3.58 2.66
CA ASN A 186 13.01 3.53 2.55
C ASN A 186 12.59 2.85 1.24
N ARG A 187 11.51 2.06 1.33
CA ARG A 187 10.89 1.42 0.18
C ARG A 187 10.12 2.44 -0.66
N THR A 188 9.95 2.14 -1.94
CA THR A 188 9.05 2.90 -2.81
C THR A 188 7.61 2.50 -2.55
N LEU A 189 6.76 3.49 -2.30
CA LEU A 189 5.35 3.30 -1.99
C LEU A 189 4.49 3.79 -3.16
N LEU A 190 3.48 3.01 -3.53
CA LEU A 190 2.38 3.43 -4.37
C LEU A 190 1.18 3.75 -3.48
N GLY A 191 0.80 5.02 -3.47
CA GLY A 191 -0.35 5.49 -2.72
C GLY A 191 -1.65 5.31 -3.49
N THR A 192 -2.73 5.83 -2.92
CA THR A 192 -4.06 5.85 -3.54
C THR A 192 -4.15 6.76 -4.76
N ASP A 193 -3.13 7.57 -5.05
CA ASP A 193 -3.01 8.30 -6.31
C ASP A 193 -2.67 7.39 -7.50
N PHE A 194 -2.30 6.14 -7.24
CA PHE A 194 -2.10 5.09 -8.24
C PHE A 194 -3.08 3.92 -8.10
N LEU A 195 -3.29 3.41 -6.87
CA LEU A 195 -4.11 2.21 -6.58
C LEU A 195 -5.60 2.41 -6.91
#